data_AF-A0AB73U5G6-F1
#
_entry.id   AF-A0AB73U5G6-F1
#
_cell.length_a   1.000
_cell.length_b   1.000
_cell.length_c   1.000
_cell.angle_alpha   90.00
_cell.angle_beta   90.00
_cell.angle_gamma   90.00
#
_symmetry.space_group_name_H-M   'P 1'
#
loop_
_entity.id
_entity.type
_entity.pdbx_description
1 polymer ?
#
loop_
_entity_poly.entity_id
_entity_poly.type
_entity_poly.pdbx_seq_one_letter_code
_entity_poly.pdbx_strand_id
1 'polypeptide(L)'
;MTVGHLAGIELQGSGAAFWTGQVGAATAAFDVDGWTVAVAEGSKWLVVYAPIESDIDQIFEVALAQANLCLDYLSATGRGDAVIYQPHNVSLTWALTGQKVTMRATRIILGTMAMHTRTYGLDADGNEIPSPPAPPPQLHNALRFLRMARTGEVLYDAYRNMFLALEAVLHDLYPQRGVGEGEWFKAALRHVAPIASADILAPDNEVDPVGWAYRNIYSEMRSGLMHAKRDYHLPGDEAQRAKMERSFESLWRYTSALMGRALGASYDSGHIVTAGWKGFARSLCETVELVATNDTHELLTKHGVFAGPESDVVKLDSGSMSYPEDYLGAVDGFCDGETVRALGPITRVGARYEHGDTLEFVAFEPGLVVGDSVEEFQIRIGWRHTNPVSIRSHFPM
;
A
#
# COMPACT_ATOMS: atom_id res chain seq x y z
N MET A 1 -23.32 14.50 21.66
CA MET A 1 -23.06 13.52 20.60
C MET A 1 -21.56 13.42 20.46
N THR A 2 -21.03 12.26 20.81
CA THR A 2 -19.62 11.92 20.88
C THR A 2 -19.35 10.86 19.82
N VAL A 3 -18.34 11.05 18.97
CA VAL A 3 -17.96 10.02 17.99
C VAL A 3 -17.20 8.90 18.68
N GLY A 4 -16.34 9.24 19.63
CA GLY A 4 -15.55 8.27 20.36
C GLY A 4 -14.24 8.86 20.88
N HIS A 5 -13.36 7.98 21.35
CA HIS A 5 -12.00 8.34 21.75
C HIS A 5 -11.02 7.27 21.26
N LEU A 6 -9.84 7.70 20.81
CA LEU A 6 -8.73 6.82 20.50
C LEU A 6 -7.49 7.32 21.25
N ALA A 7 -6.94 6.49 22.15
CA ALA A 7 -5.77 6.87 22.95
C ALA A 7 -5.90 8.21 23.70
N GLY A 8 -7.09 8.47 24.25
CA GLY A 8 -7.38 9.70 24.98
C GLY A 8 -7.63 10.92 24.08
N ILE A 9 -7.58 10.76 22.76
CA ILE A 9 -7.93 11.79 21.78
C ILE A 9 -9.42 11.69 21.50
N GLU A 10 -10.16 12.78 21.68
CA GLU A 10 -11.56 12.87 21.27
C GLU A 10 -11.69 12.79 19.75
N LEU A 11 -12.64 11.99 19.27
CA LEU A 11 -13.02 11.93 17.87
C LEU A 11 -14.24 12.83 17.66
N GLN A 12 -14.19 13.69 16.64
CA GLN A 12 -15.28 14.63 16.31
C GLN A 12 -15.49 14.72 14.80
N GLY A 13 -16.64 15.25 14.38
CA GLY A 13 -16.96 15.49 12.96
C GLY A 13 -16.77 14.26 12.08
N SER A 14 -16.11 14.45 10.94
CA SER A 14 -15.60 13.37 10.08
C SER A 14 -14.07 13.38 10.08
N GLY A 15 -13.45 12.21 9.99
CA GLY A 15 -12.00 12.11 10.08
C GLY A 15 -11.44 10.71 9.90
N ALA A 16 -10.15 10.60 10.19
CA ALA A 16 -9.43 9.34 10.17
C ALA A 16 -8.32 9.30 11.23
N ALA A 17 -7.97 8.09 11.64
CA ALA A 17 -6.74 7.80 12.36
C ALA A 17 -5.85 6.92 11.47
N PHE A 18 -4.58 7.32 11.39
CA PHE A 18 -3.56 6.66 10.59
C PHE A 18 -2.45 6.13 11.48
N TRP A 19 -2.00 4.92 11.19
CA TRP A 19 -0.88 4.32 11.90
C TRP A 19 0.43 4.96 11.45
N THR A 20 1.24 5.43 12.38
CA THR A 20 2.56 6.02 12.10
C THR A 20 3.71 5.04 12.35
N GLY A 21 3.44 3.94 13.05
CA GLY A 21 4.46 2.96 13.46
C GLY A 21 5.44 3.45 14.54
N GLN A 22 5.43 4.74 14.86
CA GLN A 22 6.26 5.37 15.88
C GLN A 22 5.40 5.86 17.02
N VAL A 23 5.86 5.62 18.24
CA VAL A 23 5.17 6.08 19.45
C VAL A 23 5.32 7.60 19.55
N GLY A 24 4.20 8.30 19.71
CA GLY A 24 4.16 9.72 19.96
C GLY A 24 4.91 10.07 21.24
N ALA A 25 5.81 11.05 21.15
CA ALA A 25 6.63 11.49 22.27
C ALA A 25 5.90 12.47 23.21
N ALA A 26 4.77 13.02 22.77
CA ALA A 26 3.96 13.97 23.53
C ALA A 26 2.51 13.92 23.05
N THR A 27 1.59 14.33 23.93
CA THR A 27 0.21 14.61 23.57
C THR A 27 0.11 16.04 23.05
N ALA A 28 -0.42 16.21 21.85
CA ALA A 28 -0.63 17.51 21.25
C ALA A 28 -1.85 17.47 20.33
N ALA A 29 -2.61 18.58 20.31
CA ALA A 29 -3.65 18.84 19.33
C ALA A 29 -3.50 20.27 18.82
N PHE A 30 -3.70 20.48 17.52
CA PHE A 30 -3.63 21.80 16.91
C PHE A 30 -4.47 21.82 15.63
N ASP A 31 -4.89 23.01 15.23
CA ASP A 31 -5.68 23.20 14.02
C ASP A 31 -4.82 23.71 12.86
N VAL A 32 -5.04 23.15 11.68
CA VAL A 32 -4.46 23.58 10.41
C VAL A 32 -5.59 23.61 9.38
N ASP A 33 -5.87 24.79 8.82
CA ASP A 33 -6.86 24.98 7.76
C ASP A 33 -8.26 24.36 8.04
N GLY A 34 -8.71 24.44 9.29
CA GLY A 34 -10.02 23.93 9.74
C GLY A 34 -10.05 22.43 10.04
N TRP A 35 -8.90 21.75 9.97
CA TRP A 35 -8.70 20.39 10.43
C TRP A 35 -7.96 20.39 11.76
N THR A 36 -8.48 19.64 12.72
CA THR A 36 -7.78 19.34 13.95
C THR A 36 -6.91 18.11 13.73
N VAL A 37 -5.67 18.21 14.17
CA VAL A 37 -4.72 17.09 14.19
C VAL A 37 -4.26 16.85 15.59
N ALA A 38 -4.30 15.59 15.99
CA ALA A 38 -3.98 15.16 17.33
C ALA A 38 -3.09 13.92 17.34
N VAL A 39 -2.15 13.93 18.26
CA VAL A 39 -1.31 12.79 18.64
C VAL A 39 -1.34 12.67 20.15
N ALA A 40 -1.19 11.45 20.65
CA ALA A 40 -1.12 11.17 22.07
C ALA A 40 0.24 10.56 22.41
N GLU A 41 0.80 10.94 23.56
CA GLU A 41 1.97 10.28 24.12
C GLU A 41 1.69 8.78 24.27
N GLY A 42 2.63 7.93 23.85
CA GLY A 42 2.46 6.48 23.93
C GLY A 42 1.64 5.86 22.78
N SER A 43 0.95 6.67 21.97
CA SER A 43 0.14 6.19 20.84
C SER A 43 0.93 6.14 19.54
N LYS A 44 0.61 5.18 18.67
CA LYS A 44 1.14 5.08 17.29
C LYS A 44 0.14 5.58 16.25
N TRP A 45 -0.88 6.31 16.69
CA TRP A 45 -1.95 6.84 15.85
C TRP A 45 -1.82 8.36 15.72
N LEU A 46 -1.85 8.82 14.47
CA LEU A 46 -2.14 10.20 14.11
C LEU A 46 -3.63 10.32 13.84
N VAL A 47 -4.31 11.20 14.55
CA VAL A 47 -5.76 11.45 14.39
C VAL A 47 -5.95 12.77 13.69
N VAL A 48 -6.78 12.80 12.64
CA VAL A 48 -7.17 14.02 11.93
C VAL A 48 -8.68 14.07 11.73
N TYR A 49 -9.29 15.24 11.95
CA TYR A 49 -10.72 15.41 11.72
C TYR A 49 -11.11 16.87 11.49
N ALA A 50 -12.30 17.07 10.93
CA ALA A 50 -12.89 18.38 10.74
C ALA A 50 -14.41 18.31 10.92
N PRO A 51 -15.08 19.45 11.24
CA PRO A 51 -16.54 19.54 11.34
C PRO A 51 -17.19 19.59 9.95
N ILE A 52 -16.91 18.57 9.12
CA ILE A 52 -17.45 18.43 7.77
C ILE A 52 -18.38 17.22 7.68
N GLU A 53 -19.36 17.31 6.79
CA GLU A 53 -20.11 16.14 6.35
C GLU A 53 -19.33 15.40 5.27
N SER A 54 -19.38 14.07 5.32
CA SER A 54 -18.75 13.21 4.33
C SER A 54 -19.46 11.86 4.27
N ASP A 55 -19.00 11.01 3.37
CA ASP A 55 -19.36 9.61 3.27
C ASP A 55 -18.18 8.73 3.66
N ILE A 56 -18.44 7.54 4.23
CA ILE A 56 -17.39 6.66 4.74
C ILE A 56 -16.43 6.17 3.65
N ASP A 57 -16.88 6.10 2.40
CA ASP A 57 -16.04 5.72 1.27
C ASP A 57 -15.23 6.91 0.70
N GLN A 58 -15.55 8.14 1.08
CA GLN A 58 -14.89 9.36 0.59
C GLN A 58 -13.93 9.99 1.60
N ILE A 59 -14.24 9.89 2.90
CA ILE A 59 -13.51 10.62 3.95
C ILE A 59 -12.03 10.23 4.03
N PHE A 60 -11.69 8.99 3.65
CA PHE A 60 -10.33 8.47 3.73
C PHE A 60 -9.32 9.35 2.96
N GLU A 61 -9.58 9.61 1.68
CA GLU A 61 -8.65 10.35 0.81
C GLU A 61 -8.50 11.81 1.27
N VAL A 62 -9.61 12.42 1.68
CA VAL A 62 -9.63 13.80 2.19
C VAL A 62 -8.82 13.91 3.48
N ALA A 63 -9.06 12.99 4.43
CA ALA A 63 -8.34 12.96 5.70
C ALA A 63 -6.85 12.64 5.51
N LEU A 64 -6.50 11.73 4.58
CA LEU A 64 -5.10 11.38 4.30
C LEU A 64 -4.31 12.58 3.73
N ALA A 65 -4.89 13.30 2.78
CA ALA A 65 -4.27 14.51 2.23
C ALA A 65 -4.01 15.55 3.33
N GLN A 66 -4.98 15.76 4.22
CA GLN A 66 -4.86 16.71 5.32
C GLN A 66 -3.87 16.25 6.40
N ALA A 67 -3.82 14.96 6.68
CA ALA A 67 -2.85 14.39 7.61
C ALA A 67 -1.40 14.64 7.15
N ASN A 68 -1.11 14.49 5.85
CA ASN A 68 0.20 14.82 5.30
C ASN A 68 0.55 16.31 5.47
N LEU A 69 -0.36 17.23 5.13
CA LEU A 69 -0.15 18.67 5.32
C LEU A 69 0.14 19.04 6.79
N CYS A 70 -0.53 18.35 7.72
CA CYS A 70 -0.33 18.61 9.14
C CYS A 70 0.97 18.00 9.67
N LEU A 71 1.42 16.87 9.13
CA LEU A 71 2.76 16.32 9.40
C LEU A 71 3.87 17.24 8.89
N ASP A 72 3.67 17.91 7.75
CA ASP A 72 4.60 18.93 7.27
C ASP A 72 4.72 20.08 8.28
N TYR A 73 3.59 20.54 8.83
CA TYR A 73 3.58 21.58 9.87
C TYR A 73 4.29 21.12 11.16
N LEU A 74 4.03 19.89 11.61
CA LEU A 74 4.68 19.31 12.79
C LEU A 74 6.21 19.27 12.63
N SER A 75 6.66 18.78 11.48
CA SER A 75 8.08 18.65 11.14
C SER A 75 8.73 20.04 11.04
N ALA A 76 8.09 20.97 10.30
CA ALA A 76 8.62 22.32 10.10
C ALA A 76 8.68 23.17 11.38
N THR A 77 7.80 22.90 12.35
CA THR A 77 7.79 23.61 13.64
C THR A 77 8.61 22.89 14.73
N GLY A 78 9.29 21.79 14.40
CA GLY A 78 10.11 21.01 15.34
C GLY A 78 9.30 20.34 16.45
N ARG A 79 8.00 20.10 16.21
CA ARG A 79 7.10 19.46 17.19
C ARG A 79 7.13 17.94 17.12
N GLY A 80 7.65 17.39 16.03
CA GLY A 80 7.88 15.96 15.83
C GLY A 80 7.98 15.62 14.36
N ASP A 81 8.67 14.53 14.06
CA ASP A 81 8.73 13.92 12.73
C ASP A 81 7.97 12.59 12.78
N ALA A 82 7.04 12.39 11.86
CA ALA A 82 6.33 11.13 11.71
C ALA A 82 5.98 10.92 10.24
N VAL A 83 5.76 9.65 9.88
CA VAL A 83 5.28 9.24 8.56
C VAL A 83 4.06 8.37 8.73
N ILE A 84 3.09 8.51 7.84
CA ILE A 84 1.93 7.61 7.81
C ILE A 84 2.36 6.30 7.14
N TYR A 85 2.22 5.20 7.88
CA TYR A 85 2.64 3.88 7.44
C TYR A 85 1.46 3.12 6.81
N GLN A 86 1.56 2.87 5.50
CA GLN A 86 0.60 2.06 4.73
C GLN A 86 -0.89 2.44 4.98
N PRO A 87 -1.30 3.69 4.70
CA PRO A 87 -2.62 4.21 5.09
C PRO A 87 -3.79 3.41 4.52
N HIS A 88 -3.64 2.87 3.29
CA HIS A 88 -4.67 2.03 2.65
C HIS A 88 -4.75 0.62 3.25
N ASN A 89 -3.80 0.22 4.09
CA ASN A 89 -3.74 -1.12 4.67
C ASN A 89 -4.09 -1.15 6.16
N VAL A 90 -3.95 -0.04 6.88
CA VAL A 90 -4.30 0.10 8.29
C VAL A 90 -4.81 1.50 8.54
N SER A 91 -6.10 1.62 8.83
CA SER A 91 -6.72 2.91 9.17
C SER A 91 -8.00 2.72 9.97
N LEU A 92 -8.41 3.78 10.66
CA LEU A 92 -9.75 3.94 11.21
C LEU A 92 -10.35 5.18 10.58
N THR A 93 -11.51 5.10 9.95
CA THR A 93 -12.21 6.26 9.39
C THR A 93 -13.57 6.42 10.04
N TRP A 94 -14.07 7.66 10.11
CA TRP A 94 -15.44 7.92 10.49
C TRP A 94 -16.00 9.08 9.68
N ALA A 95 -17.26 8.97 9.29
CA ALA A 95 -17.94 9.97 8.48
C ALA A 95 -19.26 10.35 9.12
N LEU A 96 -19.49 11.65 9.25
CA LEU A 96 -20.74 12.24 9.67
C LEU A 96 -21.61 12.51 8.43
N THR A 97 -22.77 11.87 8.36
CA THR A 97 -23.79 12.12 7.34
C THR A 97 -25.08 12.56 8.03
N GLY A 98 -25.39 13.85 8.00
CA GLY A 98 -26.45 14.45 8.80
C GLY A 98 -26.14 14.37 10.30
N GLN A 99 -26.90 13.56 11.05
CA GLN A 99 -26.67 13.35 12.49
C GLN A 99 -26.05 11.97 12.79
N LYS A 100 -25.77 11.18 11.76
CA LYS A 100 -25.37 9.78 11.88
C LYS A 100 -23.88 9.65 11.61
N VAL A 101 -23.19 8.87 12.42
CA VAL A 101 -21.79 8.53 12.15
C VAL A 101 -21.66 7.06 11.78
N THR A 102 -21.01 6.80 10.66
CA THR A 102 -20.47 5.48 10.32
C THR A 102 -18.99 5.47 10.63
N MET A 103 -18.50 4.44 11.31
CA MET A 103 -17.08 4.25 11.62
C MET A 103 -16.58 2.95 10.97
N ARG A 104 -15.41 2.95 10.34
CA ARG A 104 -14.81 1.78 9.69
C ARG A 104 -13.37 1.58 10.11
N ALA A 105 -13.05 0.41 10.65
CA ALA A 105 -11.68 -0.05 10.78
C ALA A 105 -11.27 -0.84 9.54
N THR A 106 -10.14 -0.50 8.93
CA THR A 106 -9.64 -1.16 7.70
C THR A 106 -8.34 -1.87 7.96
N ARG A 107 -8.27 -3.15 7.55
CA ARG A 107 -7.04 -3.93 7.51
C ARG A 107 -6.90 -4.71 6.21
N ILE A 108 -5.91 -4.36 5.41
CA ILE A 108 -5.56 -5.06 4.16
C ILE A 108 -4.30 -5.89 4.36
N ILE A 109 -4.43 -7.19 4.17
CA ILE A 109 -3.35 -8.17 4.24
C ILE A 109 -2.59 -8.13 2.91
N LEU A 110 -1.28 -7.90 2.98
CA LEU A 110 -0.40 -8.07 1.84
C LEU A 110 0.09 -9.51 1.79
N GLY A 111 -0.08 -10.18 0.65
CA GLY A 111 0.45 -11.54 0.50
C GLY A 111 0.85 -11.89 -0.92
N THR A 112 1.73 -12.87 -1.02
CA THR A 112 2.22 -13.41 -2.28
C THR A 112 1.59 -14.78 -2.51
N MET A 113 1.21 -15.09 -3.74
CA MET A 113 0.97 -16.47 -4.17
C MET A 113 2.05 -16.85 -5.17
N ALA A 114 2.68 -18.00 -4.95
CA ALA A 114 3.63 -18.57 -5.91
C ALA A 114 2.97 -19.73 -6.63
N MET A 115 2.92 -19.67 -7.96
CA MET A 115 2.56 -20.79 -8.81
C MET A 115 3.82 -21.21 -9.58
N HIS A 116 4.28 -22.44 -9.35
CA HIS A 116 5.42 -22.99 -10.06
C HIS A 116 4.92 -23.85 -11.23
N THR A 117 5.11 -23.35 -12.45
CA THR A 117 4.89 -24.13 -13.67
C THR A 117 6.22 -24.71 -14.12
N ARG A 118 6.34 -26.04 -14.17
CA ARG A 118 7.51 -26.71 -14.73
C ARG A 118 7.19 -27.17 -16.15
N THR A 119 7.89 -26.63 -17.14
CA THR A 119 7.87 -27.12 -18.52
C THR A 119 9.10 -27.98 -18.76
N TYR A 120 8.94 -29.11 -19.44
CA TYR A 120 10.03 -29.97 -19.86
C TYR A 120 9.77 -30.48 -21.29
N GLY A 121 10.83 -30.59 -22.08
CA GLY A 121 10.78 -31.29 -23.37
C GLY A 121 10.87 -32.79 -23.14
N LEU A 122 10.19 -33.59 -23.94
CA LEU A 122 10.36 -35.04 -23.95
C LEU A 122 11.17 -35.45 -25.19
N ASP A 123 12.07 -36.42 -25.03
CA ASP A 123 12.72 -37.08 -26.17
C ASP A 123 11.74 -38.06 -26.86
N ALA A 124 12.22 -38.72 -27.92
CA ALA A 124 11.40 -39.68 -28.67
C ALA A 124 11.00 -40.92 -27.85
N ASP A 125 11.71 -41.20 -26.76
CA ASP A 125 11.48 -42.31 -25.85
C ASP A 125 10.62 -41.89 -24.63
N GLY A 126 10.19 -40.63 -24.57
CA GLY A 126 9.36 -40.08 -23.50
C GLY A 126 10.11 -39.65 -22.25
N ASN A 127 11.45 -39.51 -22.30
CA ASN A 127 12.25 -39.03 -21.18
C ASN A 127 12.37 -37.50 -21.20
N GLU A 128 12.43 -36.88 -20.02
CA GLU A 128 12.70 -35.44 -19.90
C GLU A 128 14.07 -35.08 -20.49
N ILE A 129 14.09 -34.14 -21.43
CA ILE A 129 15.31 -33.52 -21.95
C ILE A 129 15.80 -32.51 -20.89
N PRO A 130 17.01 -32.67 -20.32
CA PRO A 130 17.53 -31.73 -19.34
C PRO A 130 17.77 -30.35 -19.98
N SER A 131 17.08 -29.33 -19.49
CA SER A 131 17.41 -27.95 -19.86
C SER A 131 18.75 -27.56 -19.20
N PRO A 132 19.68 -26.90 -19.93
CA PRO A 132 20.89 -26.38 -19.32
C PRO A 132 20.52 -25.37 -18.22
N PRO A 133 21.27 -25.34 -17.09
CA PRO A 133 21.02 -24.37 -16.05
C PRO A 133 21.19 -22.95 -16.59
N ALA A 134 20.31 -22.03 -16.19
CA ALA A 134 20.45 -20.63 -16.53
C ALA A 134 21.82 -20.11 -16.04
N PRO A 135 22.50 -19.24 -16.82
CA PRO A 135 23.75 -18.64 -16.36
C PRO A 135 23.49 -17.85 -15.06
N PRO A 136 24.46 -17.85 -14.12
CA PRO A 136 24.31 -17.10 -12.89
C PRO A 136 24.20 -15.59 -13.19
N PRO A 137 23.38 -14.84 -12.43
CA PRO A 137 23.23 -13.41 -12.64
C PRO A 137 24.55 -12.68 -12.37
N GLN A 138 24.88 -11.72 -13.23
CA GLN A 138 26.02 -10.83 -13.05
C GLN A 138 25.71 -9.80 -11.97
N LEU A 139 26.59 -9.71 -10.97
CA LEU A 139 26.48 -8.69 -9.93
C LEU A 139 26.72 -7.30 -10.53
N HIS A 140 25.74 -6.41 -10.38
CA HIS A 140 25.79 -5.03 -10.86
C HIS A 140 25.16 -4.08 -9.84
N ASN A 141 25.61 -2.82 -9.79
CA ASN A 141 25.11 -1.82 -8.83
C ASN A 141 23.60 -1.54 -8.99
N ALA A 142 23.07 -1.68 -10.20
CA ALA A 142 21.63 -1.56 -10.47
C ALA A 142 20.77 -2.51 -9.62
N LEU A 143 21.30 -3.69 -9.24
CA LEU A 143 20.59 -4.64 -8.40
C LEU A 143 20.29 -4.07 -7.00
N ARG A 144 21.14 -3.17 -6.49
CA ARG A 144 20.90 -2.49 -5.22
C ARG A 144 19.73 -1.52 -5.33
N PHE A 145 19.70 -0.69 -6.36
CA PHE A 145 18.60 0.24 -6.61
C PHE A 145 17.28 -0.50 -6.84
N LEU A 146 17.33 -1.58 -7.62
CA LEU A 146 16.19 -2.49 -7.81
C LEU A 146 15.67 -3.03 -6.47
N ARG A 147 16.55 -3.51 -5.59
CA ARG A 147 16.17 -3.95 -4.24
C ARG A 147 15.49 -2.82 -3.45
N MET A 148 16.07 -1.61 -3.44
CA MET A 148 15.49 -0.48 -2.69
C MET A 148 14.13 -0.05 -3.23
N ALA A 149 13.93 -0.09 -4.55
CA ALA A 149 12.62 0.15 -5.16
C ALA A 149 11.57 -0.87 -4.71
N ARG A 150 11.96 -2.14 -4.55
CA ARG A 150 11.06 -3.24 -4.15
C ARG A 150 10.74 -3.30 -2.66
N THR A 151 11.56 -2.68 -1.84
CA THR A 151 11.37 -2.62 -0.37
C THR A 151 11.00 -1.22 0.08
N GLY A 152 10.77 -0.30 -0.86
CA GLY A 152 10.37 1.06 -0.55
C GLY A 152 8.93 1.10 -0.09
N GLU A 153 8.69 1.77 1.03
CA GLU A 153 7.35 1.94 1.62
C GLU A 153 6.67 3.23 1.14
N VAL A 154 7.43 4.11 0.48
CA VAL A 154 6.97 5.35 -0.13
C VAL A 154 7.09 5.25 -1.66
N LEU A 155 5.99 5.44 -2.38
CA LEU A 155 5.89 5.22 -3.83
C LEU A 155 6.90 6.07 -4.61
N TYR A 156 7.04 7.33 -4.23
CA TYR A 156 7.87 8.32 -4.89
C TYR A 156 9.37 7.96 -4.77
N ASP A 157 9.78 7.44 -3.61
CA ASP A 157 11.14 6.94 -3.39
C ASP A 157 11.38 5.59 -4.09
N ALA A 158 10.38 4.73 -4.12
CA ALA A 158 10.44 3.47 -4.86
C ALA A 158 10.64 3.73 -6.36
N TYR A 159 9.89 4.70 -6.92
CA TYR A 159 10.05 5.17 -8.29
C TYR A 159 11.44 5.71 -8.56
N ARG A 160 11.93 6.61 -7.69
CA ARG A 160 13.28 7.19 -7.81
C ARG A 160 14.35 6.11 -7.86
N ASN A 161 14.28 5.12 -6.96
CA ASN A 161 15.21 4.00 -6.96
C ASN A 161 15.10 3.15 -8.23
N MET A 162 13.90 2.93 -8.77
CA MET A 162 13.75 2.19 -10.02
C MET A 162 14.35 2.94 -11.21
N PHE A 163 14.18 4.26 -11.27
CA PHE A 163 14.81 5.07 -12.31
C PHE A 163 16.34 4.99 -12.22
N LEU A 164 16.91 5.03 -11.02
CA LEU A 164 18.35 4.84 -10.82
C LEU A 164 18.83 3.45 -11.24
N ALA A 165 18.01 2.42 -11.06
CA ALA A 165 18.31 1.08 -11.58
C ALA A 165 18.38 1.08 -13.12
N LEU A 166 17.40 1.71 -13.79
CA LEU A 166 17.40 1.89 -15.24
C LEU A 166 18.64 2.64 -15.71
N GLU A 167 18.90 3.82 -15.12
CA GLU A 167 20.01 4.69 -15.49
C GLU A 167 21.36 3.98 -15.35
N ALA A 168 21.55 3.24 -14.27
CA ALA A 168 22.79 2.48 -14.04
C ALA A 168 23.01 1.39 -15.11
N VAL A 169 21.97 0.68 -15.54
CA VAL A 169 22.09 -0.35 -16.58
C VAL A 169 22.31 0.28 -17.95
N LEU A 170 21.57 1.36 -18.27
CA LEU A 170 21.78 2.09 -19.51
C LEU A 170 23.19 2.66 -19.61
N HIS A 171 23.76 3.17 -18.50
CA HIS A 171 25.12 3.69 -18.50
C HIS A 171 26.18 2.59 -18.68
N ASP A 172 25.95 1.40 -18.11
CA ASP A 172 26.84 0.25 -18.32
C ASP A 172 26.87 -0.19 -19.79
N LEU A 173 25.69 -0.28 -20.41
CA LEU A 173 25.52 -0.69 -21.82
C LEU A 173 25.91 0.41 -22.83
N TYR A 174 25.64 1.67 -22.50
CA TYR A 174 25.90 2.83 -23.34
C TYR A 174 26.39 4.02 -22.48
N PRO A 175 27.69 4.09 -22.15
CA PRO A 175 28.22 5.11 -21.24
C PRO A 175 28.00 6.55 -21.75
N GLN A 176 27.59 7.44 -20.85
CA GLN A 176 27.45 8.86 -21.17
C GLN A 176 28.83 9.49 -21.40
N ARG A 177 29.05 10.10 -22.57
CA ARG A 177 30.33 10.72 -22.95
C ARG A 177 30.10 12.06 -23.66
N GLY A 178 30.29 13.17 -22.95
CA GLY A 178 30.33 14.52 -23.52
C GLY A 178 29.03 15.04 -24.16
N VAL A 179 27.91 14.34 -23.99
CA VAL A 179 26.57 14.72 -24.47
C VAL A 179 25.66 15.07 -23.31
N GLY A 180 24.68 15.94 -23.55
CA GLY A 180 23.65 16.26 -22.57
C GLY A 180 22.88 15.02 -22.13
N GLU A 181 22.53 14.94 -20.85
CA GLU A 181 21.90 13.77 -20.21
C GLU A 181 20.61 13.32 -20.93
N GLY A 182 19.77 14.26 -21.37
CA GLY A 182 18.55 13.92 -22.12
C GLY A 182 18.81 13.34 -23.52
N GLU A 183 19.82 13.84 -24.24
CA GLU A 183 20.22 13.27 -25.54
C GLU A 183 20.85 11.90 -25.37
N TRP A 184 21.68 11.75 -24.32
CA TRP A 184 22.23 10.47 -23.93
C TRP A 184 21.15 9.45 -23.62
N PHE A 185 20.15 9.79 -22.80
CA PHE A 185 19.08 8.89 -22.42
C PHE A 185 18.32 8.36 -23.66
N LYS A 186 17.94 9.25 -24.59
CA LYS A 186 17.30 8.85 -25.85
C LYS A 186 18.21 7.95 -26.71
N ALA A 187 19.49 8.27 -26.80
CA ALA A 187 20.45 7.45 -27.55
C ALA A 187 20.66 6.07 -26.91
N ALA A 188 20.73 6.00 -25.58
CA ALA A 188 20.86 4.76 -24.82
C ALA A 188 19.64 3.86 -25.03
N LEU A 189 18.42 4.39 -24.93
CA LEU A 189 17.18 3.63 -25.20
C LEU A 189 17.15 3.05 -26.63
N ARG A 190 17.60 3.82 -27.64
CA ARG A 190 17.71 3.32 -29.02
C ARG A 190 18.79 2.25 -29.15
N HIS A 191 19.91 2.40 -28.46
CA HIS A 191 21.01 1.45 -28.49
C HIS A 191 20.59 0.08 -27.93
N VAL A 192 19.84 0.07 -26.82
CA VAL A 192 19.40 -1.17 -26.16
C VAL A 192 18.09 -1.74 -26.71
N ALA A 193 17.49 -1.13 -27.74
CA ALA A 193 16.23 -1.60 -28.34
C ALA A 193 16.21 -3.08 -28.76
N PRO A 194 17.31 -3.68 -29.30
CA PRO A 194 17.37 -5.12 -29.57
C PRO A 194 17.25 -5.99 -28.31
N ILE A 195 17.61 -5.44 -27.14
CA ILE A 195 17.55 -6.10 -25.84
C ILE A 195 16.21 -5.83 -25.18
N ALA A 196 15.70 -4.60 -25.16
CA ALA A 196 14.39 -4.26 -24.61
C ALA A 196 13.79 -3.07 -25.36
N SER A 197 12.60 -3.25 -25.95
CA SER A 197 11.93 -2.18 -26.70
C SER A 197 11.36 -1.12 -25.77
N ALA A 198 11.54 0.15 -26.14
CA ALA A 198 10.93 1.28 -25.45
C ALA A 198 9.40 1.29 -25.52
N ASP A 199 8.78 0.45 -26.36
CA ASP A 199 7.32 0.24 -26.39
C ASP A 199 6.77 -0.12 -25.01
N ILE A 200 7.54 -0.85 -24.18
CA ILE A 200 7.12 -1.24 -22.82
C ILE A 200 6.93 -0.02 -21.91
N LEU A 201 7.64 1.08 -22.18
CA LEU A 201 7.59 2.29 -21.39
C LEU A 201 6.39 3.18 -21.75
N ALA A 202 5.86 3.05 -22.97
CA ALA A 202 4.86 3.95 -23.55
C ALA A 202 3.47 3.28 -23.64
N PRO A 203 2.39 4.06 -23.79
CA PRO A 203 1.07 3.54 -24.11
C PRO A 203 1.07 2.74 -25.43
N ASP A 204 0.12 1.82 -25.54
CA ASP A 204 -0.04 1.02 -26.75
C ASP A 204 -0.22 1.89 -28.00
N ASN A 205 0.47 1.52 -29.09
CA ASN A 205 0.46 2.19 -30.38
C ASN A 205 1.10 3.60 -30.41
N GLU A 206 1.92 3.97 -29.41
CA GLU A 206 2.73 5.18 -29.47
C GLU A 206 3.71 5.15 -30.67
N VAL A 207 3.76 6.25 -31.44
CA VAL A 207 4.53 6.33 -32.68
C VAL A 207 6.02 6.59 -32.40
N ASP A 208 6.32 7.34 -31.34
CA ASP A 208 7.69 7.58 -30.86
C ASP A 208 7.85 7.20 -29.39
N PRO A 209 7.96 5.89 -29.08
CA PRO A 209 8.09 5.39 -27.71
C PRO A 209 9.30 5.96 -26.95
N VAL A 210 10.42 6.19 -27.65
CA VAL A 210 11.63 6.78 -27.05
C VAL A 210 11.39 8.24 -26.69
N GLY A 211 10.79 9.02 -27.59
CA GLY A 211 10.41 10.40 -27.31
C GLY A 211 9.35 10.49 -26.21
N TRP A 212 8.41 9.55 -26.18
CA TRP A 212 7.42 9.46 -25.11
C TRP A 212 8.07 9.17 -23.76
N ALA A 213 8.96 8.17 -23.68
CA ALA A 213 9.68 7.84 -22.46
C ALA A 213 10.54 9.02 -21.98
N TYR A 214 11.20 9.73 -22.90
CA TYR A 214 11.95 10.93 -22.56
C TYR A 214 11.04 12.02 -21.96
N ARG A 215 9.88 12.30 -22.54
CA ARG A 215 8.96 13.33 -22.04
C ARG A 215 8.36 12.94 -20.69
N ASN A 216 7.75 11.77 -20.59
CA ASN A 216 6.89 11.41 -19.47
C ASN A 216 7.66 10.78 -18.30
N ILE A 217 8.68 9.97 -18.56
CA ILE A 217 9.44 9.27 -17.51
C ILE A 217 10.64 10.11 -17.08
N TYR A 218 11.47 10.51 -18.04
CA TYR A 218 12.71 11.24 -17.74
C TYR A 218 12.45 12.72 -17.38
N SER A 219 11.75 13.45 -18.26
CA SER A 219 11.60 14.91 -18.11
C SER A 219 10.51 15.28 -17.11
N GLU A 220 9.38 14.61 -17.14
CA GLU A 220 8.26 14.91 -16.24
C GLU A 220 8.43 14.21 -14.89
N MET A 221 8.34 12.87 -14.86
CA MET A 221 8.31 12.15 -13.58
C MET A 221 9.64 12.24 -12.81
N ARG A 222 10.78 11.85 -13.41
CA ARG A 222 12.08 11.90 -12.73
C ARG A 222 12.48 13.32 -12.34
N SER A 223 12.32 14.29 -13.24
CA SER A 223 12.75 15.65 -12.91
C SER A 223 11.81 16.30 -11.90
N GLY A 224 10.50 16.03 -11.96
CA GLY A 224 9.52 16.49 -10.97
C GLY A 224 9.74 15.90 -9.57
N LEU A 225 10.35 14.71 -9.47
CA LEU A 225 10.79 14.11 -8.21
C LEU A 225 12.11 14.69 -7.66
N MET A 226 12.93 15.31 -8.50
CA MET A 226 14.27 15.80 -8.13
C MET A 226 14.34 17.32 -8.01
N HIS A 227 13.33 18.05 -8.51
CA HIS A 227 13.30 19.49 -8.55
C HIS A 227 11.92 20.04 -8.16
N ALA A 228 11.89 20.94 -7.17
CA ALA A 228 10.66 21.57 -6.68
C ALA A 228 10.37 22.96 -7.31
N LYS A 229 10.78 23.21 -8.57
CA LYS A 229 10.68 24.54 -9.19
C LYS A 229 9.34 24.77 -9.93
N ARG A 230 8.89 23.78 -10.70
CA ARG A 230 7.68 23.79 -11.55
C ARG A 230 7.27 22.34 -11.78
N ASP A 231 5.97 22.07 -11.80
CA ASP A 231 5.39 20.74 -12.11
C ASP A 231 6.06 19.59 -11.33
N TYR A 232 6.25 19.81 -10.02
CA TYR A 232 6.92 18.86 -9.13
C TYR A 232 5.95 17.86 -8.52
N HIS A 233 6.50 16.75 -8.05
CA HIS A 233 5.74 15.66 -7.44
C HIS A 233 5.98 15.65 -5.94
N LEU A 234 4.97 16.06 -5.17
CA LEU A 234 5.02 16.00 -3.71
C LEU A 234 4.89 14.54 -3.24
N PRO A 235 5.78 14.08 -2.34
CA PRO A 235 5.57 12.81 -1.65
C PRO A 235 4.21 12.79 -0.94
N GLY A 236 3.43 11.73 -1.14
CA GLY A 236 2.10 11.58 -0.51
C GLY A 236 0.97 12.34 -1.22
N ASP A 237 1.20 12.90 -2.42
CA ASP A 237 0.14 13.52 -3.22
C ASP A 237 -0.78 12.48 -3.87
N GLU A 238 -1.86 12.16 -3.18
CA GLU A 238 -2.87 11.19 -3.63
C GLU A 238 -3.51 11.58 -4.98
N ALA A 239 -3.59 12.87 -5.32
CA ALA A 239 -4.16 13.30 -6.61
C ALA A 239 -3.30 12.87 -7.81
N GLN A 240 -1.99 12.71 -7.64
CA GLN A 240 -1.05 12.27 -8.67
C GLN A 240 -0.64 10.81 -8.53
N ARG A 241 -1.05 10.13 -7.45
CA ARG A 241 -0.63 8.78 -7.12
C ARG A 241 -0.87 7.77 -8.23
N ALA A 242 -2.11 7.70 -8.75
CA ALA A 242 -2.45 6.74 -9.80
C ALA A 242 -1.60 6.92 -11.07
N LYS A 243 -1.19 8.16 -11.38
CA LYS A 243 -0.28 8.45 -12.50
C LYS A 243 1.14 7.95 -12.20
N MET A 244 1.62 8.14 -10.97
CA MET A 244 2.90 7.64 -10.49
C MET A 244 2.95 6.10 -10.51
N GLU A 245 1.90 5.43 -10.03
CA GLU A 245 1.78 3.96 -10.03
C GLU A 245 1.87 3.38 -11.45
N ARG A 246 1.11 3.92 -12.41
CA ARG A 246 1.18 3.49 -13.82
C ARG A 246 2.56 3.70 -14.43
N SER A 247 3.20 4.85 -14.16
CA SER A 247 4.55 5.10 -14.66
C SER A 247 5.59 4.19 -13.99
N PHE A 248 5.39 3.88 -12.71
CA PHE A 248 6.24 2.95 -11.98
C PHE A 248 6.14 1.54 -12.56
N GLU A 249 4.94 1.10 -12.93
CA GLU A 249 4.69 -0.18 -13.58
C GLU A 249 5.44 -0.33 -14.90
N SER A 250 5.30 0.64 -15.81
CA SER A 250 5.99 0.58 -17.10
C SER A 250 7.51 0.61 -16.93
N LEU A 251 8.00 1.45 -16.01
CA LEU A 251 9.42 1.56 -15.68
C LEU A 251 9.97 0.25 -15.08
N TRP A 252 9.24 -0.40 -14.17
CA TRP A 252 9.59 -1.69 -13.59
C TRP A 252 9.69 -2.77 -14.67
N ARG A 253 8.65 -2.88 -15.52
CA ARG A 253 8.56 -3.91 -16.56
C ARG A 253 9.74 -3.79 -17.54
N TYR A 254 10.02 -2.58 -17.99
CA TYR A 254 11.14 -2.32 -18.89
C TYR A 254 12.49 -2.61 -18.22
N THR A 255 12.73 -2.07 -17.02
CA THR A 255 14.01 -2.21 -16.31
C THR A 255 14.29 -3.66 -15.96
N SER A 256 13.27 -4.40 -15.51
CA SER A 256 13.40 -5.84 -15.20
C SER A 256 13.70 -6.66 -16.45
N ALA A 257 13.05 -6.36 -17.59
CA ALA A 257 13.31 -7.04 -18.85
C ALA A 257 14.74 -6.76 -19.36
N LEU A 258 15.18 -5.51 -19.27
CA LEU A 258 16.53 -5.10 -19.65
C LEU A 258 17.58 -5.78 -18.77
N MET A 259 17.41 -5.78 -17.44
CA MET A 259 18.31 -6.44 -16.50
C MET A 259 18.34 -7.96 -16.66
N GLY A 260 17.18 -8.58 -16.91
CA GLY A 260 17.10 -10.01 -17.17
C GLY A 260 17.90 -10.43 -18.39
N ARG A 261 17.84 -9.65 -19.48
CA ARG A 261 18.55 -9.95 -20.73
C ARG A 261 20.00 -9.51 -20.73
N ALA A 262 20.34 -8.38 -20.09
CA ALA A 262 21.70 -7.84 -20.07
C ALA A 262 22.59 -8.45 -18.97
N LEU A 263 22.02 -8.76 -17.80
CA LEU A 263 22.76 -9.21 -16.62
C LEU A 263 22.44 -10.65 -16.21
N GLY A 264 21.53 -11.34 -16.90
CA GLY A 264 21.02 -12.65 -16.49
C GLY A 264 20.21 -12.61 -15.17
N ALA A 265 19.84 -11.41 -14.70
CA ALA A 265 19.04 -11.22 -13.50
C ALA A 265 17.55 -11.31 -13.84
N SER A 266 17.08 -12.51 -14.17
CA SER A 266 15.67 -12.75 -14.49
C SER A 266 14.85 -13.01 -13.23
N TYR A 267 13.58 -12.63 -13.30
CA TYR A 267 12.56 -13.01 -12.34
C TYR A 267 11.71 -14.13 -12.93
N ASP A 268 11.34 -15.14 -12.13
CA ASP A 268 10.43 -16.20 -12.55
C ASP A 268 9.04 -15.63 -12.82
N SER A 269 8.70 -15.27 -14.06
CA SER A 269 7.42 -14.63 -14.47
C SER A 269 6.19 -15.52 -14.20
N GLY A 270 5.86 -15.72 -12.93
CA GLY A 270 4.60 -16.29 -12.47
C GLY A 270 3.52 -15.23 -12.61
N HIS A 271 2.73 -15.33 -13.67
CA HIS A 271 1.50 -14.56 -13.80
C HIS A 271 0.37 -15.42 -13.24
N ILE A 272 -0.21 -15.00 -12.12
CA ILE A 272 -1.49 -15.56 -11.69
C ILE A 272 -2.56 -14.89 -12.55
N VAL A 273 -3.33 -15.69 -13.27
CA VAL A 273 -4.51 -15.19 -13.98
C VAL A 273 -5.46 -14.62 -12.93
N THR A 274 -5.98 -13.41 -13.16
CA THR A 274 -6.87 -12.69 -12.23
C THR A 274 -7.99 -13.58 -11.67
N ALA A 275 -8.55 -14.47 -12.48
CA ALA A 275 -9.56 -15.43 -12.04
C ALA A 275 -9.07 -16.39 -10.93
N GLY A 276 -7.84 -16.91 -11.05
CA GLY A 276 -7.23 -17.78 -10.04
C GLY A 276 -6.95 -17.03 -8.74
N TRP A 277 -6.47 -15.79 -8.82
CA TRP A 277 -6.33 -14.92 -7.67
C TRP A 277 -7.68 -14.62 -7.00
N LYS A 278 -8.71 -14.23 -7.78
CA LYS A 278 -10.06 -13.95 -7.26
C LYS A 278 -10.65 -15.16 -6.54
N GLY A 279 -10.43 -16.37 -7.05
CA GLY A 279 -10.86 -17.61 -6.43
C GLY A 279 -10.19 -17.86 -5.06
N PHE A 280 -8.88 -17.64 -4.97
CA PHE A 280 -8.17 -17.76 -3.69
C PHE A 280 -8.58 -16.69 -2.68
N ALA A 281 -8.64 -15.42 -3.12
CA ALA A 281 -9.05 -14.31 -2.28
C ALA A 281 -10.45 -14.53 -1.70
N ARG A 282 -11.37 -15.08 -2.51
CA ARG A 282 -12.70 -15.50 -2.07
C ARG A 282 -12.64 -16.59 -1.02
N SER A 283 -11.90 -17.67 -1.30
CA SER A 283 -11.74 -18.76 -0.33
C SER A 283 -11.17 -18.29 1.00
N LEU A 284 -10.25 -17.32 1.01
CA LEU A 284 -9.73 -16.74 2.25
C LEU A 284 -10.82 -15.97 3.00
N CYS A 285 -11.48 -15.02 2.31
CA CYS A 285 -12.48 -14.15 2.95
C CYS A 285 -13.77 -14.86 3.35
N GLU A 286 -14.16 -15.96 2.68
CA GLU A 286 -15.35 -16.75 3.05
C GLU A 286 -15.14 -17.63 4.29
N THR A 287 -13.89 -17.86 4.72
CA THR A 287 -13.55 -18.74 5.86
C THR A 287 -13.34 -18.01 7.17
N VAL A 288 -13.55 -16.69 7.19
CA VAL A 288 -13.24 -15.85 8.35
C VAL A 288 -14.47 -15.17 8.92
N GLU A 289 -14.43 -14.97 10.24
CA GLU A 289 -15.38 -14.15 10.97
C GLU A 289 -14.77 -12.78 11.25
N LEU A 290 -15.53 -11.72 10.95
CA LEU A 290 -15.15 -10.36 11.30
C LEU A 290 -15.61 -10.06 12.74
N VAL A 291 -14.67 -9.63 13.58
CA VAL A 291 -14.85 -9.57 15.03
C VAL A 291 -14.18 -8.36 15.67
N ALA A 292 -14.75 -7.88 16.77
CA ALA A 292 -14.20 -6.88 17.68
C ALA A 292 -14.11 -7.44 19.10
N THR A 293 -13.10 -7.03 19.88
CA THR A 293 -12.92 -7.47 21.27
C THR A 293 -12.31 -6.39 22.16
N ASN A 294 -12.58 -6.50 23.46
CA ASN A 294 -11.96 -5.72 24.54
C ASN A 294 -10.78 -6.46 25.20
N ASP A 295 -10.34 -7.58 24.63
CA ASP A 295 -9.27 -8.40 25.19
C ASP A 295 -7.92 -7.67 25.18
N THR A 296 -7.39 -7.41 26.39
CA THR A 296 -6.13 -6.70 26.64
C THR A 296 -4.90 -7.62 26.62
N HIS A 297 -5.08 -8.94 26.53
CA HIS A 297 -3.93 -9.85 26.46
C HIS A 297 -3.14 -9.62 25.17
N GLU A 298 -1.81 -9.63 25.30
CA GLU A 298 -0.91 -9.47 24.17
C GLU A 298 -1.03 -10.69 23.24
N LEU A 299 -1.27 -10.44 21.95
CA LEU A 299 -1.23 -11.50 20.94
C LEU A 299 0.22 -11.90 20.66
N LEU A 300 0.63 -13.01 21.26
CA LEU A 300 1.90 -13.65 20.96
C LEU A 300 1.82 -14.31 19.57
N THR A 301 2.24 -13.58 18.54
CA THR A 301 2.52 -14.05 17.16
C THR A 301 1.32 -14.43 16.25
N LYS A 302 1.58 -14.55 14.95
CA LYS A 302 0.66 -15.15 13.97
C LYS A 302 0.28 -16.56 14.47
N HIS A 303 -1.01 -16.90 14.46
CA HIS A 303 -1.61 -18.12 15.03
C HIS A 303 -2.01 -18.07 16.53
N GLY A 304 -2.00 -16.91 17.17
CA GLY A 304 -2.65 -16.73 18.47
C GLY A 304 -4.19 -16.82 18.37
N VAL A 305 -4.85 -17.15 19.49
CA VAL A 305 -6.32 -17.08 19.60
C VAL A 305 -6.74 -15.61 19.62
N PHE A 306 -7.74 -15.24 18.80
CA PHE A 306 -8.14 -13.84 18.63
C PHE A 306 -8.60 -13.18 19.91
N ALA A 307 -9.26 -13.90 20.80
CA ALA A 307 -9.63 -13.39 22.11
C ALA A 307 -9.55 -14.52 23.13
N GLY A 308 -9.09 -14.22 24.34
CA GLY A 308 -9.14 -15.14 25.46
C GLY A 308 -10.56 -15.61 25.75
N PRO A 309 -10.73 -16.79 26.36
CA PRO A 309 -12.05 -17.37 26.63
C PRO A 309 -12.93 -16.54 27.58
N GLU A 310 -12.33 -15.65 28.36
CA GLU A 310 -13.02 -14.75 29.30
C GLU A 310 -13.28 -13.36 28.71
N SER A 311 -12.86 -13.11 27.47
CA SER A 311 -13.02 -11.80 26.83
C SER A 311 -14.28 -11.73 25.99
N ASP A 312 -14.87 -10.54 25.94
CA ASP A 312 -16.06 -10.31 25.13
C ASP A 312 -15.67 -10.18 23.66
N VAL A 313 -16.49 -10.78 22.80
CA VAL A 313 -16.32 -10.71 21.35
C VAL A 313 -17.65 -10.35 20.72
N VAL A 314 -17.65 -9.27 19.92
CA VAL A 314 -18.75 -8.94 19.02
C VAL A 314 -18.40 -9.46 17.64
N LYS A 315 -19.27 -10.31 17.09
CA LYS A 315 -19.21 -10.76 15.70
C LYS A 315 -20.03 -9.81 14.84
N LEU A 316 -19.49 -9.40 13.70
CA LEU A 316 -20.15 -8.54 12.74
C LEU A 316 -20.81 -9.36 11.64
N ASP A 317 -21.93 -8.87 11.12
CA ASP A 317 -22.57 -9.43 9.95
C ASP A 317 -21.70 -9.16 8.74
N SER A 318 -21.19 -10.23 8.12
CA SER A 318 -20.27 -10.13 6.99
C SER A 318 -21.05 -9.98 5.68
N GLY A 319 -20.71 -8.95 4.91
CA GLY A 319 -21.24 -8.72 3.58
C GLY A 319 -20.61 -9.63 2.52
N SER A 320 -21.01 -9.40 1.27
CA SER A 320 -20.42 -10.09 0.12
C SER A 320 -19.01 -9.58 -0.15
N MET A 321 -18.14 -10.48 -0.63
CA MET A 321 -16.82 -10.10 -1.12
C MET A 321 -16.93 -9.11 -2.29
N SER A 322 -16.12 -8.06 -2.24
CA SER A 322 -15.95 -7.05 -3.28
C SER A 322 -14.52 -7.05 -3.84
N TYR A 323 -14.35 -6.39 -4.99
CA TYR A 323 -13.05 -6.21 -5.64
C TYR A 323 -12.87 -4.72 -5.99
N PRO A 324 -12.53 -3.88 -5.00
CA PRO A 324 -12.48 -2.43 -5.18
C PRO A 324 -11.34 -1.98 -6.12
N GLU A 325 -10.27 -2.77 -6.23
CA GLU A 325 -9.13 -2.52 -7.11
C GLU A 325 -8.67 -3.83 -7.76
N ASP A 326 -7.84 -3.73 -8.79
CA ASP A 326 -7.19 -4.92 -9.35
C ASP A 326 -6.31 -5.58 -8.29
N TYR A 327 -6.45 -6.91 -8.18
CA TYR A 327 -5.72 -7.71 -7.19
C TYR A 327 -5.94 -7.31 -5.72
N LEU A 328 -7.01 -6.56 -5.41
CA LEU A 328 -7.53 -6.34 -4.06
C LEU A 328 -8.92 -6.96 -3.90
N GLY A 329 -9.03 -7.95 -3.02
CA GLY A 329 -10.31 -8.52 -2.61
C GLY A 329 -10.61 -8.08 -1.19
N ALA A 330 -11.83 -7.63 -0.92
CA ALA A 330 -12.23 -7.17 0.42
C ALA A 330 -13.58 -7.76 0.83
N VAL A 331 -13.78 -7.88 2.14
CA VAL A 331 -15.06 -8.17 2.78
C VAL A 331 -15.30 -7.11 3.85
N ASP A 332 -16.51 -6.59 3.85
CA ASP A 332 -16.97 -5.62 4.83
C ASP A 332 -17.95 -6.30 5.79
N GLY A 333 -17.68 -6.17 7.09
CA GLY A 333 -18.60 -6.56 8.14
C GLY A 333 -19.21 -5.32 8.77
N PHE A 334 -20.45 -5.42 9.22
CA PHE A 334 -21.16 -4.31 9.87
C PHE A 334 -21.92 -4.80 11.12
N CYS A 335 -22.09 -3.90 12.07
CA CYS A 335 -23.04 -4.03 13.17
C CYS A 335 -23.50 -2.66 13.64
N ASP A 336 -24.58 -2.63 14.42
CA ASP A 336 -25.01 -1.40 15.09
C ASP A 336 -23.93 -0.89 16.05
N GLY A 337 -23.77 0.43 16.12
CA GLY A 337 -22.79 1.07 17.00
C GLY A 337 -23.08 0.83 18.49
N GLU A 338 -24.33 0.59 18.88
CA GLU A 338 -24.68 0.18 20.24
C GLU A 338 -24.06 -1.18 20.60
N THR A 339 -24.10 -2.14 19.68
CA THR A 339 -23.56 -3.49 19.88
C THR A 339 -22.06 -3.46 20.15
N VAL A 340 -21.30 -2.72 19.35
CA VAL A 340 -19.84 -2.63 19.55
C VAL A 340 -19.48 -1.80 20.79
N ARG A 341 -20.29 -0.77 21.10
CA ARG A 341 -20.10 0.09 22.29
C ARG A 341 -20.25 -0.70 23.59
N ALA A 342 -21.09 -1.72 23.60
CA ALA A 342 -21.28 -2.58 24.77
C ALA A 342 -19.99 -3.30 25.21
N LEU A 343 -19.00 -3.45 24.33
CA LEU A 343 -17.67 -3.98 24.69
C LEU A 343 -16.86 -3.05 25.61
N GLY A 344 -17.19 -1.76 25.65
CA GLY A 344 -16.35 -0.74 26.27
C GLY A 344 -15.16 -0.39 25.38
N PRO A 345 -13.95 -0.17 25.95
CA PRO A 345 -12.74 0.07 25.17
C PRO A 345 -12.37 -1.14 24.30
N ILE A 346 -12.50 -0.98 22.99
CA ILE A 346 -12.12 -1.98 22.00
C ILE A 346 -10.61 -1.96 21.85
N THR A 347 -9.96 -3.08 22.14
CA THR A 347 -8.50 -3.20 22.00
C THR A 347 -8.12 -3.67 20.61
N ARG A 348 -8.97 -4.48 19.96
CA ARG A 348 -8.66 -5.13 18.69
C ARG A 348 -9.91 -5.36 17.84
N VAL A 349 -9.75 -5.19 16.53
CA VAL A 349 -10.76 -5.51 15.52
C VAL A 349 -10.10 -6.22 14.35
N GLY A 350 -10.76 -7.20 13.74
CA GLY A 350 -10.13 -7.95 12.66
C GLY A 350 -10.91 -9.16 12.18
N ALA A 351 -10.15 -10.12 11.64
CA ALA A 351 -10.64 -11.41 11.16
C ALA A 351 -10.00 -12.57 11.95
N ARG A 352 -10.82 -13.57 12.24
CA ARG A 352 -10.39 -14.85 12.80
C ARG A 352 -10.99 -16.02 12.02
N TYR A 353 -10.37 -17.18 12.09
CA TYR A 353 -10.95 -18.43 11.59
C TYR A 353 -12.06 -18.94 12.52
N GLU A 354 -12.92 -19.85 12.03
CA GLU A 354 -14.00 -20.45 12.83
C GLU A 354 -13.51 -21.12 14.14
N HIS A 355 -12.30 -21.66 14.15
CA HIS A 355 -11.69 -22.27 15.34
C HIS A 355 -11.13 -21.24 16.35
N GLY A 356 -11.23 -19.94 16.05
CA GLY A 356 -10.85 -18.85 16.95
C GLY A 356 -9.48 -18.22 16.69
N ASP A 357 -8.63 -18.82 15.85
CA ASP A 357 -7.28 -18.28 15.59
C ASP A 357 -7.35 -17.00 14.77
N THR A 358 -6.50 -16.04 15.11
CA THR A 358 -6.37 -14.78 14.40
C THR A 358 -5.84 -14.98 12.99
N LEU A 359 -6.56 -14.45 11.99
CA LEU A 359 -6.01 -14.23 10.66
C LEU A 359 -5.27 -12.89 10.63
N GLU A 360 -5.98 -11.80 10.94
CA GLU A 360 -5.39 -10.48 11.07
C GLU A 360 -6.23 -9.51 11.91
N PHE A 361 -5.63 -8.43 12.41
CA PHE A 361 -6.29 -7.41 13.20
C PHE A 361 -5.64 -6.02 13.08
N VAL A 362 -6.40 -5.02 13.52
CA VAL A 362 -5.93 -3.69 13.90
C VAL A 362 -5.94 -3.63 15.42
N ALA A 363 -4.84 -3.18 16.01
CA ALA A 363 -4.73 -2.94 17.44
C ALA A 363 -4.97 -1.46 17.77
N PHE A 364 -5.76 -1.21 18.79
CA PHE A 364 -5.97 0.11 19.37
C PHE A 364 -5.38 0.11 20.78
N GLU A 365 -4.23 0.75 20.94
CA GLU A 365 -3.54 0.90 22.23
C GLU A 365 -3.76 2.33 22.72
N PRO A 366 -4.28 2.57 23.95
CA PRO A 366 -4.80 1.63 24.94
C PRO A 366 -6.22 1.11 24.64
N GLY A 367 -6.91 1.67 23.64
CA GLY A 367 -8.23 1.23 23.20
C GLY A 367 -8.96 2.28 22.38
N LEU A 368 -9.93 1.83 21.59
CA LEU A 368 -10.91 2.63 20.88
C LEU A 368 -12.24 2.59 21.65
N VAL A 369 -12.73 3.74 22.09
CA VAL A 369 -14.05 3.87 22.70
C VAL A 369 -15.01 4.43 21.65
N VAL A 370 -16.06 3.68 21.32
CA VAL A 370 -17.06 4.10 20.32
C VAL A 370 -18.14 4.95 21.01
N GLY A 371 -18.39 6.16 20.51
CA GLY A 371 -19.29 7.16 21.11
C GLY A 371 -20.71 7.12 20.53
N ASP A 372 -21.67 7.65 21.29
CA ASP A 372 -23.12 7.54 21.09
C ASP A 372 -23.64 7.97 19.70
N SER A 373 -22.89 8.79 18.97
CA SER A 373 -23.27 9.20 17.61
C SER A 373 -22.96 8.17 16.53
N VAL A 374 -22.15 7.15 16.84
CA VAL A 374 -21.85 6.06 15.91
C VAL A 374 -23.06 5.13 15.87
N GLU A 375 -23.75 5.15 14.74
CA GLU A 375 -24.90 4.28 14.46
C GLU A 375 -24.46 2.96 13.82
N GLU A 376 -23.42 2.99 13.00
CA GLU A 376 -22.90 1.82 12.30
C GLU A 376 -21.39 1.72 12.48
N PHE A 377 -20.95 0.52 12.88
CA PHE A 377 -19.54 0.18 12.97
C PHE A 377 -19.21 -0.89 11.92
N GLN A 378 -18.15 -0.65 11.15
CA GLN A 378 -17.72 -1.50 10.06
C GLN A 378 -16.30 -2.01 10.29
N ILE A 379 -16.04 -3.24 9.83
CA ILE A 379 -14.69 -3.79 9.71
C ILE A 379 -14.48 -4.18 8.24
N ARG A 380 -13.47 -3.59 7.60
CA ARG A 380 -13.01 -3.98 6.27
C ARG A 380 -11.77 -4.83 6.38
N ILE A 381 -11.85 -6.10 6.00
CA ILE A 381 -10.70 -6.98 5.86
C ILE A 381 -10.50 -7.28 4.38
N GLY A 382 -9.28 -7.15 3.89
CA GLY A 382 -8.97 -7.48 2.51
C GLY A 382 -7.65 -8.19 2.35
N TRP A 383 -7.45 -8.74 1.16
CA TRP A 383 -6.20 -9.33 0.74
C TRP A 383 -5.78 -8.70 -0.59
N ARG A 384 -4.60 -8.09 -0.58
CA ARG A 384 -3.95 -7.53 -1.77
C ARG A 384 -2.83 -8.47 -2.18
N HIS A 385 -2.88 -8.93 -3.43
CA HIS A 385 -1.81 -9.73 -3.97
C HIS A 385 -0.61 -8.85 -4.33
N THR A 386 0.44 -8.98 -3.54
CA THR A 386 1.77 -8.44 -3.85
C THR A 386 2.51 -9.52 -4.62
N ASN A 387 2.79 -9.34 -5.91
CA ASN A 387 3.51 -10.35 -6.68
C ASN A 387 5.00 -10.35 -6.26
N PRO A 388 5.58 -11.50 -5.86
CA PRO A 388 7.01 -11.57 -5.53
C PRO A 388 7.93 -11.47 -6.77
N VAL A 389 7.35 -11.42 -7.98
CA VAL A 389 8.03 -11.43 -9.27
C VAL A 389 7.77 -10.16 -10.09
N SER A 390 6.62 -9.50 -9.93
CA SER A 390 6.40 -8.13 -10.42
C SER A 390 6.70 -7.11 -9.31
N ILE A 391 6.28 -5.84 -9.49
CA ILE A 391 6.49 -4.81 -8.47
C ILE A 391 5.93 -5.36 -7.15
N ARG A 392 6.80 -5.43 -6.12
CA ARG A 392 6.35 -5.52 -4.73
C ARG A 392 5.77 -4.17 -4.35
N SER A 393 4.68 -3.75 -4.97
CA SER A 393 4.08 -2.49 -4.59
C SER A 393 3.27 -2.79 -3.35
N HIS A 394 3.72 -2.24 -2.23
CA HIS A 394 2.84 -1.92 -1.11
C HIS A 394 1.73 -0.95 -1.55
N PHE A 395 1.90 -0.35 -2.72
CA PHE A 395 0.99 0.54 -3.41
C PHE A 395 -0.03 -0.28 -4.23
N PRO A 396 -1.32 0.11 -4.20
CA PRO A 396 -2.28 -0.39 -5.18
C PRO A 396 -1.76 -0.10 -6.61
N MET A 397 -2.15 -0.91 -7.59
CA MET A 397 -1.91 -0.65 -9.01
C MET A 397 -3.23 -0.73 -9.75
#